data_AF-A0A847B6B3-F1
#
_entry.id   AF-A0A847B6B3-F1
#
_cell.length_a   1.000
_cell.length_b   1.000
_cell.length_c   1.000
_cell.angle_alpha   90.00
_cell.angle_beta   90.00
_cell.angle_gamma   90.00
#
_symmetry.space_group_name_H-M   'P 1'
#
loop_
_entity.id
_entity.type
_entity.pdbx_description
1 polymer ?
#
loop_
_entity_poly.entity_id
_entity_poly.type
_entity_poly.pdbx_seq_one_letter_code
_entity_poly.pdbx_strand_id
1 'polypeptide(L)'
;MINLYLSLAMILFSFQGFILTFQLGGINRTLYNFPKNIFENAIVLIQDENTIEIKPYFNVPNLEYYVTSYLNDNLSSYGLDYEVDFNYYEAKTKTLCRSDRCDGVKVIFKTKILTFYPYEKTVYYEVRENNE
;
A
#
# COMPACT_ATOMS: atom_id res chain seq x y z
N MET A 1 37.00 -30.79 -7.80
CA MET A 1 36.62 -29.75 -6.82
C MET A 1 35.82 -28.61 -7.46
N ILE A 2 36.22 -28.10 -8.64
CA ILE A 2 35.48 -27.03 -9.37
C ILE A 2 34.00 -27.38 -9.61
N ASN A 3 33.69 -28.60 -10.04
CA ASN A 3 32.29 -29.03 -10.25
C ASN A 3 31.44 -29.01 -8.97
N LEU A 4 32.06 -29.22 -7.81
CA LEU A 4 31.38 -29.17 -6.51
C LEU A 4 31.08 -27.70 -6.12
N TYR A 5 32.00 -26.78 -6.39
CA TYR A 5 31.74 -25.34 -6.23
C TYR A 5 30.68 -24.82 -7.20
N LEU A 6 30.70 -25.26 -8.46
CA LEU A 6 29.70 -24.86 -9.44
C LEU A 6 28.29 -25.35 -9.09
N SER A 7 28.17 -26.60 -8.63
CA SER A 7 26.88 -27.15 -8.18
C SER A 7 26.37 -26.45 -6.92
N LEU A 8 27.24 -26.18 -5.94
CA LEU A 8 26.87 -25.39 -4.76
C LEU A 8 26.41 -23.98 -5.15
N ALA A 9 27.13 -23.31 -6.06
CA ALA A 9 26.76 -22.00 -6.55
C ALA A 9 25.38 -22.02 -7.24
N MET A 10 25.11 -23.01 -8.10
CA MET A 10 23.79 -23.17 -8.72
C MET A 10 22.68 -23.31 -7.69
N ILE A 11 22.87 -24.14 -6.66
CA ILE A 11 21.87 -24.33 -5.60
C ILE A 11 21.61 -23.02 -4.86
N LEU A 12 22.65 -22.27 -4.50
CA LEU A 12 22.53 -20.97 -3.84
C LEU A 12 21.77 -19.96 -4.73
N PHE A 13 22.08 -19.90 -6.02
CA PHE A 13 21.36 -19.04 -6.95
C PHE A 13 19.89 -19.44 -7.11
N SER A 14 19.59 -20.75 -7.18
CA SER A 14 18.22 -21.25 -7.23
C SER A 14 17.43 -20.89 -5.97
N PHE A 15 18.04 -21.02 -4.79
CA PHE A 15 17.41 -20.66 -3.52
C PHE A 15 17.16 -19.15 -3.44
N GLN A 16 18.13 -18.33 -3.85
CA GLN A 16 17.97 -16.88 -3.91
C GLN A 16 16.86 -16.47 -4.89
N GLY A 17 16.79 -17.12 -6.05
CA GLY A 17 15.73 -16.90 -7.04
C GLY A 17 14.35 -17.30 -6.52
N PHE A 18 14.27 -18.38 -5.74
CA PHE A 18 13.03 -18.78 -5.07
C PHE A 18 12.58 -17.73 -4.05
N ILE A 19 13.47 -17.27 -3.17
CA ILE A 19 13.15 -16.23 -2.17
C ILE A 19 12.68 -14.95 -2.86
N LEU A 20 13.39 -14.50 -3.90
CA LEU A 20 13.02 -13.32 -4.69
C LEU A 20 11.59 -13.44 -5.22
N THR A 21 11.30 -14.58 -5.87
CA THR A 21 10.01 -14.80 -6.53
C THR A 21 8.88 -14.93 -5.49
N PHE A 22 9.15 -15.59 -4.36
CA PHE A 22 8.21 -15.71 -3.26
C PHE A 22 7.85 -14.35 -2.65
N GLN A 23 8.86 -13.54 -2.32
CA GLN A 23 8.66 -12.18 -1.78
C GLN A 23 7.94 -11.27 -2.78
N LEU A 24 8.39 -11.23 -4.04
CA LEU A 24 7.74 -10.44 -5.09
C LEU A 24 6.28 -10.86 -5.32
N GLY A 25 6.03 -12.16 -5.39
CA GLY A 25 4.70 -12.71 -5.55
C GLY A 25 3.78 -12.33 -4.38
N GLY A 26 4.29 -12.43 -3.16
CA GLY A 26 3.60 -12.03 -1.94
C GLY A 26 3.23 -10.54 -1.94
N ILE A 27 4.22 -9.67 -2.15
CA ILE A 27 4.01 -8.21 -2.23
C ILE A 27 2.96 -7.87 -3.28
N ASN A 28 3.14 -8.36 -4.51
CA ASN A 28 2.21 -8.06 -5.60
C ASN A 28 0.81 -8.56 -5.25
N ARG A 29 0.65 -9.78 -4.74
CA ARG A 29 -0.67 -10.30 -4.36
C ARG A 29 -1.33 -9.45 -3.27
N THR A 30 -0.59 -9.02 -2.25
CA THR A 30 -1.12 -8.18 -1.17
C THR A 30 -1.53 -6.79 -1.66
N LEU A 31 -0.70 -6.15 -2.49
CA LEU A 31 -0.93 -4.79 -2.98
C LEU A 31 -1.97 -4.72 -4.10
N TYR A 32 -2.04 -5.72 -5.00
CA TYR A 32 -3.06 -5.75 -6.06
C TYR A 32 -4.46 -6.10 -5.51
N ASN A 33 -4.53 -6.90 -4.46
CA ASN A 33 -5.79 -7.34 -3.87
C ASN A 33 -6.15 -6.55 -2.61
N PHE A 34 -5.75 -5.27 -2.53
CA PHE A 34 -6.14 -4.41 -1.41
C PHE A 34 -7.66 -4.44 -1.23
N PRO A 35 -8.17 -4.96 -0.08
CA PRO A 35 -9.59 -4.99 0.18
C PRO A 35 -10.18 -3.58 0.18
N LYS A 36 -11.24 -3.36 -0.59
CA LYS A 36 -11.89 -2.04 -0.68
C LYS A 36 -12.41 -1.55 0.67
N ASN A 37 -12.86 -2.47 1.51
CA ASN A 37 -13.39 -2.18 2.85
C ASN A 37 -12.39 -1.44 3.76
N ILE A 38 -11.08 -1.61 3.56
CA ILE A 38 -10.04 -0.87 4.30
C ILE A 38 -10.19 0.63 4.08
N PHE A 39 -10.46 1.03 2.83
CA PHE A 39 -10.65 2.42 2.45
C PHE A 39 -12.05 2.89 2.81
N GLU A 40 -13.07 2.07 2.58
CA GLU A 40 -14.48 2.42 2.85
C GLU A 40 -14.73 2.66 4.35
N ASN A 41 -14.13 1.86 5.24
CA ASN A 41 -14.24 2.05 6.69
C ASN A 41 -13.58 3.34 7.20
N ALA A 42 -12.69 3.94 6.40
CA ALA A 42 -12.06 5.21 6.73
C ALA A 42 -12.83 6.42 6.16
N ILE A 43 -13.91 6.23 5.41
CA ILE A 43 -14.69 7.33 4.84
C ILE A 43 -15.67 7.86 5.90
N VAL A 44 -15.66 9.18 6.09
CA VAL A 44 -16.62 9.89 6.95
C VAL A 44 -17.70 10.50 6.07
N LEU A 45 -18.95 10.19 6.42
CA LEU A 45 -20.16 10.68 5.75
C LEU A 45 -20.88 11.80 6.52
N ILE A 46 -20.37 12.19 7.70
CA ILE A 46 -21.10 13.03 8.65
C ILE A 46 -21.13 14.49 8.18
N GLN A 47 -22.36 15.02 8.14
CA GLN A 47 -22.75 16.39 7.83
C GLN A 47 -22.37 17.31 9.00
N ASP A 48 -21.61 18.38 8.73
CA ASP A 48 -21.54 19.52 9.66
C ASP A 48 -22.91 20.23 9.60
N GLU A 49 -23.54 20.54 10.74
CA GLU A 49 -24.88 21.16 10.80
C GLU A 49 -24.97 22.48 10.00
N ASN A 50 -23.82 23.08 9.65
CA ASN A 50 -23.69 24.34 8.94
C ASN A 50 -23.30 24.23 7.45
N THR A 51 -23.14 23.01 6.89
CA THR A 51 -22.77 22.82 5.46
C THR A 51 -23.82 22.06 4.68
N ILE A 52 -24.23 22.64 3.54
CA ILE A 52 -25.28 22.12 2.66
C ILE A 52 -24.79 20.93 1.81
N GLU A 53 -23.47 20.78 1.60
CA GLU A 53 -22.88 19.71 0.79
C GLU A 53 -22.24 18.63 1.67
N ILE A 54 -22.80 17.42 1.61
CA ILE A 54 -22.20 16.22 2.22
C ILE A 54 -21.10 15.73 1.28
N LYS A 55 -19.89 16.28 1.41
CA LYS A 55 -18.73 15.79 0.66
C LYS A 55 -18.01 14.72 1.49
N PRO A 56 -18.02 13.43 1.07
CA PRO A 56 -17.33 12.39 1.80
C PRO A 56 -15.81 12.57 1.72
N TYR A 57 -15.11 12.27 2.82
CA TYR A 57 -13.65 12.41 2.93
C TYR A 57 -13.05 11.28 3.76
N PHE A 58 -11.74 11.06 3.61
CA PHE A 58 -11.00 10.09 4.41
C PHE A 58 -10.68 10.67 5.79
N ASN A 59 -11.04 9.94 6.85
CA ASN A 59 -10.45 10.13 8.16
C ASN A 59 -9.01 9.64 8.14
N VAL A 60 -8.07 10.59 8.12
CA VAL A 60 -6.62 10.36 8.04
C VAL A 60 -6.12 9.31 9.04
N PRO A 61 -6.31 9.46 10.37
CA PRO A 61 -5.76 8.49 11.33
C PRO A 61 -6.38 7.10 11.18
N ASN A 62 -7.67 6.99 10.86
CA ASN A 62 -8.30 5.69 10.64
C ASN A 62 -7.76 5.01 9.37
N LEU A 63 -7.59 5.76 8.29
CA LEU A 63 -7.06 5.22 7.04
C LEU A 63 -5.64 4.68 7.23
N GLU A 64 -4.76 5.48 7.84
CA GLU A 64 -3.38 5.09 8.09
C GLU A 64 -3.31 3.85 8.97
N TYR A 65 -4.14 3.79 10.01
CA TYR A 65 -4.26 2.62 10.88
C TYR A 65 -4.69 1.37 10.11
N TYR A 66 -5.79 1.41 9.35
CA TYR A 66 -6.30 0.23 8.65
C TYR A 66 -5.36 -0.26 7.55
N VAL A 67 -4.77 0.65 6.77
CA VAL A 67 -3.80 0.29 5.72
C VAL A 67 -2.55 -0.32 6.34
N THR A 68 -2.01 0.31 7.39
CA THR A 68 -0.78 -0.17 8.04
C THR A 68 -1.02 -1.51 8.75
N SER A 69 -2.16 -1.69 9.42
CA SER A 69 -2.53 -2.96 10.06
C SER A 69 -2.65 -4.08 9.03
N TYR A 70 -3.37 -3.84 7.93
CA TYR A 70 -3.51 -4.84 6.87
C TYR A 70 -2.15 -5.24 6.28
N LEU A 71 -1.27 -4.28 6.03
CA LEU A 71 0.06 -4.58 5.52
C LEU A 71 0.90 -5.36 6.54
N ASN A 72 0.82 -5.04 7.83
CA ASN A 72 1.53 -5.79 8.88
C ASN A 72 1.04 -7.24 8.95
N ASP A 73 -0.28 -7.45 8.93
CA ASP A 73 -0.88 -8.77 9.02
C ASP A 73 -0.55 -9.64 7.81
N ASN A 74 -0.45 -9.03 6.61
CA ASN A 74 -0.24 -9.77 5.37
C ASN A 74 1.22 -9.87 4.94
N LEU A 75 2.09 -8.92 5.32
CA LEU A 75 3.47 -8.87 4.85
C LEU A 75 4.51 -9.36 5.86
N SER A 76 4.18 -9.41 7.15
CA SER A 76 5.10 -9.89 8.21
C SER A 76 5.66 -11.29 7.92
N SER A 77 4.86 -12.17 7.31
CA SER A 77 5.26 -13.54 6.94
C SER A 77 6.34 -13.62 5.86
N TYR A 78 6.58 -12.55 5.09
CA TYR A 78 7.62 -12.52 4.05
C TYR A 78 8.97 -12.02 4.56
N GLY A 79 9.07 -11.62 5.84
CA GLY A 79 10.29 -11.12 6.46
C GLY A 79 10.81 -9.84 5.80
N LEU A 80 9.90 -8.96 5.37
CA LEU A 80 10.20 -7.72 4.68
C LEU A 80 10.10 -6.53 5.63
N ASP A 81 11.14 -5.71 5.67
CA ASP A 81 11.05 -4.35 6.20
C ASP A 81 10.43 -3.45 5.14
N TYR A 82 9.40 -2.70 5.51
CA TYR A 82 8.70 -1.82 4.58
C TYR A 82 8.34 -0.48 5.22
N GLU A 83 8.14 0.51 4.37
CA GLU A 83 7.69 1.86 4.69
C GLU A 83 6.44 2.17 3.86
N VAL A 84 5.51 2.91 4.45
CA VAL A 84 4.28 3.34 3.80
C VAL A 84 4.12 4.84 4.00
N ASP A 85 4.05 5.58 2.90
CA ASP A 85 3.77 7.01 2.91
C ASP A 85 2.35 7.29 2.42
N PHE A 86 1.70 8.27 3.04
CA PHE A 86 0.37 8.75 2.66
C PHE A 86 0.49 10.19 2.19
N ASN A 87 0.05 10.46 0.96
CA ASN A 87 -0.03 11.81 0.41
C ASN A 87 -1.49 12.13 0.09
N TYR A 88 -2.07 13.05 0.83
CA TYR A 88 -3.47 13.45 0.68
C TYR A 88 -3.62 14.55 -0.35
N TYR A 89 -4.66 14.44 -1.17
CA TYR A 89 -4.93 15.40 -2.24
C TYR A 89 -6.43 15.57 -2.46
N GLU A 90 -6.79 16.66 -3.12
CA GLU A 90 -8.17 16.89 -3.57
C GLU A 90 -8.40 16.17 -4.89
N ALA A 91 -9.37 15.26 -4.96
CA ALA A 91 -9.61 14.40 -6.12
C ALA A 91 -10.00 15.19 -7.39
N LYS A 92 -10.70 16.32 -7.22
CA LYS A 92 -11.15 17.18 -8.34
C LYS A 92 -10.01 17.98 -8.98
N THR A 93 -9.14 18.55 -8.16
CA THR A 93 -8.08 19.49 -8.58
C THR A 93 -6.71 18.83 -8.66
N LYS A 94 -6.55 17.62 -8.09
CA LYS A 94 -5.29 16.88 -7.94
C LYS A 94 -4.22 17.66 -7.18
N THR A 95 -4.61 18.67 -6.40
CA THR A 95 -3.70 19.47 -5.59
C THR A 95 -3.52 18.88 -4.21
N LEU A 96 -2.35 19.09 -3.61
CA LEU A 96 -2.07 18.68 -2.23
C LEU A 96 -3.14 19.25 -1.29
N CYS A 97 -3.79 18.37 -0.55
CA CYS A 97 -4.81 18.73 0.41
C CYS A 97 -4.12 19.02 1.74
N ARG A 98 -4.32 20.23 2.27
CA ARG A 98 -3.76 20.66 3.57
C ARG A 98 -4.79 20.63 4.71
N SER A 99 -6.04 20.28 4.40
CA SER A 99 -7.11 20.17 5.39
C SER A 99 -7.23 18.72 5.87
N ASP A 100 -7.92 18.50 6.98
CA ASP A 100 -8.22 17.15 7.47
C ASP A 100 -9.33 16.45 6.66
N ARG A 101 -9.89 17.13 5.64
CA ARG A 101 -11.02 16.68 4.82
C ARG A 101 -10.60 16.46 3.36
N CYS A 102 -9.81 15.41 3.11
CA CYS A 102 -9.34 15.07 1.77
C CYS A 102 -10.13 13.90 1.17
N ASP A 103 -10.46 14.00 -0.13
CA ASP A 103 -11.21 13.00 -0.91
C ASP A 103 -10.30 12.13 -1.79
N GLY A 104 -8.98 12.37 -1.77
CA GLY A 104 -7.98 11.57 -2.47
C GLY A 104 -6.77 11.24 -1.58
N VAL A 105 -6.23 10.04 -1.75
CA VAL A 105 -5.02 9.58 -1.06
C VAL A 105 -4.14 8.78 -2.01
N LYS A 106 -2.85 9.12 -2.02
CA LYS A 106 -1.79 8.38 -2.69
C LYS A 106 -1.02 7.61 -1.63
N VAL A 107 -1.11 6.29 -1.68
CA VAL A 107 -0.38 5.38 -0.80
C VAL A 107 0.87 4.89 -1.52
N ILE A 108 2.04 5.13 -0.95
CA ILE A 108 3.33 4.71 -1.50
C ILE A 108 3.91 3.64 -0.59
N PHE A 109 4.05 2.43 -1.11
CA PHE A 109 4.70 1.32 -0.43
C PHE A 109 6.15 1.19 -0.91
N LYS A 110 7.09 1.15 0.02
CA LYS A 110 8.53 0.99 -0.25
C LYS A 110 9.09 -0.17 0.56
N THR A 111 9.95 -0.98 -0.06
CA THR A 111 10.65 -2.08 0.62
C THR A 111 11.95 -2.42 -0.10
N LYS A 112 12.77 -3.28 0.51
CA LYS A 112 13.96 -3.86 -0.11
C LYS A 112 13.79 -5.38 -0.22
N ILE A 113 13.77 -5.88 -1.45
CA ILE A 113 13.72 -7.31 -1.74
C ILE A 113 15.14 -7.86 -1.74
N LEU A 114 15.35 -9.02 -1.11
CA LEU A 114 16.68 -9.59 -0.90
C LEU A 114 17.69 -8.57 -0.33
N THR A 115 17.26 -7.69 0.57
CA THR A 115 18.10 -6.68 1.26
C THR A 115 18.62 -5.52 0.39
N PHE A 116 18.77 -5.67 -0.93
CA PHE A 116 19.41 -4.66 -1.78
C PHE A 116 18.56 -4.21 -2.98
N TYR A 117 17.49 -4.91 -3.35
CA TYR A 117 16.68 -4.53 -4.50
C TYR A 117 15.56 -3.58 -4.07
N PRO A 118 15.64 -2.27 -4.35
CA PRO A 118 14.58 -1.34 -3.97
C PRO A 118 13.32 -1.67 -4.76
N TYR A 119 12.20 -1.78 -4.06
CA TYR A 119 10.89 -1.94 -4.65
C TYR A 119 9.99 -0.81 -4.15
N GLU A 120 9.33 -0.14 -5.09
CA GLU A 120 8.35 0.89 -4.80
C GLU A 120 7.07 0.60 -5.59
N LYS A 121 5.93 0.73 -4.91
CA LYS A 121 4.62 0.67 -5.54
C LYS A 121 3.76 1.80 -5.02
N THR A 122 3.14 2.52 -5.94
CA THR A 122 2.18 3.57 -5.62
C THR A 122 0.78 3.14 -6.03
N VAL A 123 -0.20 3.41 -5.17
CA VAL A 123 -1.63 3.23 -5.47
C VAL A 123 -2.39 4.52 -5.11
N TYR A 124 -3.43 4.82 -5.87
CA TYR A 124 -4.27 6.01 -5.72
C TYR A 124 -5.69 5.59 -5.39
N TYR A 125 -6.27 6.21 -4.38
CA TYR A 125 -7.65 5.99 -3.96
C TYR A 125 -8.38 7.32 -3.86
N GLU A 126 -9.58 7.36 -4.42
CA GLU A 126 -10.41 8.56 -4.49
C GLU A 126 -11.82 8.20 -4.09
N VAL A 127 -12.40 9.02 -3.22
CA VAL A 127 -13.82 8.94 -2.92
C VAL A 127 -14.58 9.58 -4.07
N ARG A 128 -15.42 8.80 -4.75
CA ARG A 128 -16.31 9.30 -5.80
C ARG A 128 -17.74 9.26 -5.29
N GLU A 129 -18.45 10.36 -5.47
CA GLU A 129 -19.91 10.34 -5.39
C GLU A 129 -20.41 9.52 -6.60
N ASN A 130 -21.17 8.46 -6.31
CA ASN A 130 -21.93 7.77 -7.35
C ASN A 130 -23.05 8.72 -7.78
N ASN A 131 -22.81 9.50 -8.84
CA ASN A 131 -23.91 10.04 -9.62
C ASN A 131 -24.49 8.87 -10.42
N GLU A 132 -25.58 8.29 -9.94
CA GLU A 132 -26.52 7.54 -10.78
C GLU A 132 -27.11 8.45 -11.87
#